data_AF-A0A257Q0S1-F1
#
_entry.id   AF-A0A257Q0S1-F1
#
_cell.length_a   1.000
_cell.length_b   1.000
_cell.length_c   1.000
_cell.angle_alpha   90.00
_cell.angle_beta   90.00
_cell.angle_gamma   90.00
#
_symmetry.space_group_name_H-M   'P 1'
#
loop_
_entity.id
_entity.type
_entity.pdbx_description
1 polymer ?
#
loop_
_entity_poly.entity_id
_entity_poly.type
_entity_poly.pdbx_seq_one_letter_code
_entity_poly.pdbx_strand_id
1 'polypeptide(L)'
;MYESMGASPAVVTEIASYCVFGTDARNLAHEPVMYDVANWRALTPDGVEHKLQSKVDWLKIWKPLGVNYGFSIFPAAQTFQPGDWGEGFTTVKLPPLTKFNLIYTWSENGQTYKNQMDGLQCAPNS
;
A
#
# COMPACT_ATOMS: atom_id res chain seq x y z
N MET A 1 14.43 -6.62 5.95
CA MET A 1 13.63 -7.29 4.89
C MET A 1 14.19 -7.06 3.49
N TYR A 2 14.20 -5.82 2.95
CA TYR A 2 14.73 -5.55 1.61
C TYR A 2 16.23 -5.85 1.46
N GLU A 3 17.01 -5.63 2.52
CA GLU A 3 18.42 -6.03 2.58
C GLU A 3 18.61 -7.54 2.34
N SER A 4 17.78 -8.38 2.97
CA SER A 4 17.79 -9.84 2.79
C SER A 4 17.40 -10.27 1.37
N MET A 5 16.72 -9.40 0.61
CA MET A 5 16.38 -9.59 -0.82
C MET A 5 17.47 -9.03 -1.76
N GLY A 6 18.64 -8.67 -1.22
CA GLY A 6 19.78 -8.15 -1.99
C GLY A 6 19.63 -6.69 -2.42
N ALA A 7 18.73 -5.92 -1.79
CA ALA A 7 18.55 -4.52 -2.13
C ALA A 7 19.80 -3.70 -1.79
N SER A 8 20.14 -2.73 -2.65
CA SER A 8 21.22 -1.81 -2.36
C SER A 8 20.92 -0.98 -1.10
N PRO A 9 21.94 -0.49 -0.36
CA PRO A 9 21.73 0.35 0.81
C PRO A 9 20.86 1.59 0.52
N ALA A 10 20.97 2.16 -0.69
CA ALA A 10 20.13 3.29 -1.10
C ALA A 10 18.63 2.93 -1.14
N VAL A 11 18.28 1.74 -1.65
CA VAL A 11 16.89 1.27 -1.66
C VAL A 11 16.40 0.96 -0.26
N VAL A 12 17.24 0.35 0.57
CA VAL A 12 16.90 0.05 1.98
C VAL A 12 16.63 1.34 2.75
N THR A 13 17.50 2.35 2.61
CA THR A 13 17.32 3.65 3.26
C THR A 13 16.08 4.38 2.76
N GLU A 14 15.80 4.35 1.45
CA GLU A 14 14.61 5.00 0.89
C GLU A 14 13.34 4.38 1.47
N ILE A 15 13.20 3.04 1.45
CA ILE A 15 11.99 2.37 1.95
C ILE A 15 11.87 2.42 3.47
N ALA A 16 12.99 2.48 4.21
CA ALA A 16 12.99 2.66 5.66
C ALA A 16 12.40 4.01 6.10
N SER A 17 12.34 5.00 5.21
CA SER A 17 11.66 6.28 5.46
C SER A 17 10.13 6.21 5.32
N TYR A 18 9.59 5.05 4.94
CA TYR A 18 8.16 4.81 4.80
C TYR A 18 7.66 3.89 5.91
N CYS A 19 6.42 4.12 6.27
CA CYS A 19 5.61 3.18 7.01
C CYS A 19 5.16 2.08 6.04
N VAL A 20 5.66 0.85 6.27
CA VAL A 20 5.38 -0.33 5.43
C VAL A 20 4.51 -1.30 6.22
N PHE A 21 3.39 -1.73 5.64
CA PHE A 21 2.51 -2.74 6.23
C PHE A 21 2.05 -3.73 5.17
N GLY A 22 1.79 -4.97 5.59
CA GLY A 22 1.23 -6.00 4.72
C GLY A 22 -0.25 -5.75 4.49
N THR A 23 -0.68 -5.94 3.24
CA THR A 23 -2.07 -5.85 2.81
C THR A 23 -2.46 -7.19 2.20
N ASP A 24 -3.54 -7.78 2.69
CA ASP A 24 -4.26 -8.90 2.08
C ASP A 24 -5.65 -8.39 1.67
N ALA A 25 -6.05 -8.68 0.45
CA ALA A 25 -7.35 -8.29 -0.07
C ALA A 25 -7.98 -9.46 -0.82
N ARG A 26 -9.24 -9.75 -0.51
CA ARG A 26 -10.00 -10.85 -1.10
C ARG A 26 -11.38 -10.39 -1.53
N ASN A 27 -11.79 -10.79 -2.73
CA ASN A 27 -13.15 -10.59 -3.18
C ASN A 27 -14.07 -11.68 -2.61
N LEU A 28 -14.94 -11.27 -1.68
CA LEU A 28 -15.98 -12.12 -1.08
C LEU A 28 -17.37 -11.90 -1.70
N ALA A 29 -17.48 -10.97 -2.65
CA ALA A 29 -18.71 -10.72 -3.39
C ALA A 29 -18.91 -11.77 -4.49
N HIS A 30 -20.13 -11.77 -5.05
CA HIS A 30 -20.47 -12.58 -6.22
C HIS A 30 -20.16 -11.88 -7.54
N GLU A 31 -19.70 -10.63 -7.49
CA GLU A 31 -19.43 -9.77 -8.64
C GLU A 31 -17.97 -9.28 -8.63
N PRO A 32 -17.44 -8.79 -9.77
CA PRO A 32 -16.11 -8.21 -9.81
C PRO A 32 -15.97 -6.99 -8.91
N VAL A 33 -14.90 -6.95 -8.12
CA VAL A 33 -14.52 -5.81 -7.28
C VAL A 33 -13.26 -5.17 -7.84
N MET A 34 -13.30 -3.85 -8.02
CA MET A 34 -12.15 -3.06 -8.47
C MET A 34 -11.65 -2.18 -7.33
N TYR A 35 -10.34 -2.00 -7.26
CA TYR A 35 -9.75 -0.98 -6.40
C TYR A 35 -8.64 -0.22 -7.14
N ASP A 36 -8.34 0.97 -6.62
CA ASP A 36 -7.18 1.77 -6.98
C ASP A 36 -6.61 2.40 -5.71
N VAL A 37 -5.38 2.03 -5.36
CA VAL A 37 -4.65 2.51 -4.18
C VAL A 37 -4.42 4.02 -4.25
N ALA A 38 -4.41 4.62 -5.44
CA ALA A 38 -4.30 6.08 -5.59
C ALA A 38 -5.49 6.83 -4.96
N ASN A 39 -6.62 6.16 -4.71
CA ASN A 39 -7.80 6.73 -4.05
C ASN A 39 -7.80 6.51 -2.54
N TRP A 40 -6.90 5.70 -2.00
CA TRP A 40 -6.79 5.42 -0.58
C TRP A 40 -5.99 6.49 0.15
N ARG A 41 -6.27 6.71 1.44
CA ARG A 41 -5.61 7.73 2.27
C ARG A 41 -5.28 7.18 3.65
N ALA A 42 -4.14 7.57 4.20
CA ALA A 42 -3.88 7.44 5.62
C ALA A 42 -4.30 8.75 6.30
N LEU A 43 -5.22 8.68 7.25
CA LEU A 43 -5.67 9.81 8.06
C LEU A 43 -4.97 9.78 9.42
N THR A 44 -4.12 10.76 9.68
CA THR A 44 -3.41 10.89 10.96
C THR A 44 -4.28 11.57 12.04
N PRO A 45 -3.95 11.43 13.34
CA PRO A 45 -4.76 11.97 14.44
C PRO A 45 -4.95 13.50 14.42
N ASP A 46 -4.07 14.21 13.73
CA ASP A 46 -4.18 15.66 13.48
C ASP A 46 -5.17 16.02 12.36
N GLY A 47 -5.81 15.01 11.74
CA GLY A 47 -6.79 15.18 10.68
C GLY A 47 -6.18 15.32 9.28
N VAL A 48 -4.87 15.12 9.11
CA VAL A 48 -4.20 15.23 7.82
C VAL A 48 -4.32 13.93 7.02
N GLU A 49 -4.69 14.04 5.75
CA GLU A 49 -4.70 12.90 4.82
C GLU A 49 -3.38 12.79 4.04
N HIS A 50 -2.80 11.60 4.06
CA HIS A 50 -1.58 11.25 3.33
C HIS A 50 -1.89 10.27 2.21
N LYS A 51 -1.28 10.50 1.04
CA LYS A 51 -1.36 9.55 -0.08
C LYS A 51 -0.53 8.32 0.21
N LEU A 52 -1.05 7.18 -0.20
CA LEU A 52 -0.28 5.94 -0.25
C LEU A 52 0.66 5.99 -1.45
N GLN A 53 1.86 5.45 -1.26
CA GLN A 53 2.86 5.32 -2.30
C GLN A 53 2.52 4.05 -3.12
N SER A 54 2.14 4.24 -4.39
CA SER A 54 1.68 3.14 -5.25
C SER A 54 2.84 2.32 -5.82
N LYS A 55 2.55 1.11 -6.30
CA LYS A 55 3.51 0.30 -7.08
C LYS A 55 4.04 1.06 -8.31
N VAL A 56 3.18 1.83 -8.98
CA VAL A 56 3.58 2.64 -10.14
C VAL A 56 4.61 3.69 -9.72
N ASP A 57 4.44 4.31 -8.55
CA ASP A 57 5.36 5.32 -8.05
C ASP A 57 6.69 4.72 -7.58
N TRP A 58 6.67 3.55 -6.92
CA TRP A 58 7.89 2.81 -6.59
C TRP A 58 8.69 2.39 -7.82
N LEU A 59 8.02 1.89 -8.87
CA LEU A 59 8.69 1.49 -10.10
C LEU A 59 9.40 2.66 -10.80
N LYS A 60 8.89 3.90 -10.68
CA LYS A 60 9.59 5.10 -11.17
C LYS A 60 10.90 5.34 -10.43
N ILE A 61 10.95 5.05 -9.14
CA ILE A 61 12.15 5.22 -8.29
C ILE A 61 13.15 4.09 -8.52
N TRP A 62 12.68 2.84 -8.60
CA TRP A 62 13.56 1.66 -8.63
C TRP A 62 14.09 1.31 -10.02
N LYS A 63 13.33 1.57 -11.10
CA LYS A 63 13.75 1.21 -12.46
C LYS A 63 15.09 1.87 -12.86
N PRO A 64 15.34 3.17 -12.58
CA PRO A 64 16.65 3.79 -12.84
C PRO A 64 17.80 3.20 -12.02
N LEU A 65 17.50 2.59 -10.86
CA LEU A 65 18.49 1.95 -9.99
C LEU A 65 18.80 0.51 -10.42
N GLY A 66 18.18 0.01 -11.50
CA GLY A 66 18.34 -1.37 -11.97
C GLY A 66 17.65 -2.41 -11.08
N VAL A 67 16.72 -1.97 -10.25
CA VAL A 67 16.10 -2.78 -9.19
C VAL A 67 14.69 -3.22 -9.58
N ASN A 68 14.38 -4.51 -9.35
CA ASN A 68 13.06 -5.09 -9.63
C ASN A 68 12.43 -5.73 -8.38
N TYR A 69 12.03 -4.89 -7.41
CA TYR A 69 11.25 -5.33 -6.24
C TYR A 69 9.76 -5.06 -6.36
N GLY A 70 9.26 -4.70 -7.55
CA GLY A 70 7.85 -4.39 -7.77
C GLY A 70 6.91 -5.56 -7.45
N PHE A 71 7.40 -6.80 -7.45
CA PHE A 71 6.63 -7.98 -7.05
C PHE A 71 6.22 -7.94 -5.57
N SER A 72 6.97 -7.24 -4.70
CA SER A 72 6.69 -7.15 -3.26
C SER A 72 5.63 -6.11 -2.91
N ILE A 73 5.36 -5.15 -3.80
CA ILE A 73 4.41 -4.07 -3.54
C ILE A 73 3.02 -4.48 -4.01
N PHE A 74 2.02 -4.20 -3.16
CA PHE A 74 0.61 -4.43 -3.46
C PHE A 74 0.24 -3.75 -4.79
N PRO A 75 -0.53 -4.43 -5.68
CA PRO A 75 -0.84 -3.87 -6.99
C PRO A 75 -1.50 -2.49 -6.88
N ALA A 76 -1.13 -1.55 -7.76
CA ALA A 76 -1.62 -0.18 -7.68
C ALA A 76 -3.13 -0.09 -7.95
N ALA A 77 -3.62 -0.88 -8.92
CA ALA A 77 -5.03 -1.04 -9.22
C ALA A 77 -5.25 -2.45 -9.76
N GLN A 78 -6.37 -3.06 -9.42
CA GLN A 78 -6.73 -4.39 -9.89
C GLN A 78 -8.24 -4.60 -9.86
N THR A 79 -8.73 -5.44 -10.76
CA THR A 79 -10.07 -6.03 -10.71
C THR A 79 -9.94 -7.47 -10.24
N PHE A 80 -10.56 -7.78 -9.12
CA PHE A 80 -10.72 -9.13 -8.58
C PHE A 80 -12.04 -9.72 -9.06
N GLN A 81 -11.97 -10.88 -9.71
CA GLN A 81 -13.13 -11.73 -9.96
C GLN A 81 -13.62 -12.36 -8.64
N PRO A 82 -14.84 -12.91 -8.59
CA PRO A 82 -15.34 -13.60 -7.42
C PRO A 82 -14.37 -14.69 -6.94
N GLY A 83 -13.93 -14.60 -5.68
CA GLY A 83 -12.97 -15.54 -5.08
C GLY A 83 -11.49 -15.20 -5.29
N ASP A 84 -11.15 -14.23 -6.15
CA ASP A 84 -9.79 -13.73 -6.29
C ASP A 84 -9.29 -13.09 -4.99
N TRP A 85 -7.98 -13.14 -4.80
CA TRP A 85 -7.29 -12.49 -3.70
C TRP A 85 -5.90 -12.04 -4.14
N GLY A 86 -5.30 -11.14 -3.37
CA GLY A 86 -3.94 -10.68 -3.58
C GLY A 86 -3.33 -10.11 -2.33
N GLU A 87 -2.01 -10.16 -2.27
CA GLU A 87 -1.22 -9.67 -1.15
C GLU A 87 -0.04 -8.81 -1.61
N GLY A 88 0.52 -8.05 -0.67
CA GLY A 88 1.75 -7.29 -0.88
C GLY A 88 1.90 -6.17 0.13
N PHE A 89 2.98 -5.41 0.01
CA PHE A 89 3.19 -4.25 0.88
C PHE A 89 2.47 -3.02 0.36
N THR A 90 1.81 -2.33 1.28
CA THR A 90 1.37 -0.95 1.10
C THR A 90 2.28 -0.05 1.91
N THR A 91 2.58 1.12 1.34
CA THR A 91 3.54 2.05 1.90
C THR A 91 2.95 3.45 1.98
N VAL A 92 3.22 4.17 3.06
CA VAL A 92 2.86 5.57 3.23
C VAL A 92 4.02 6.33 3.87
N LYS A 93 4.28 7.56 3.42
CA LYS A 93 5.37 8.37 3.96
C LYS A 93 4.92 9.01 5.28
N LEU A 94 5.10 8.26 6.37
CA LEU A 94 4.82 8.67 7.74
C LEU A 94 6.02 8.30 8.63
N PRO A 95 6.29 9.08 9.68
CA PRO A 95 7.31 8.74 10.66
C PRO A 95 7.04 7.39 11.37
N PRO A 96 8.09 6.77 11.93
CA PRO A 96 7.94 5.62 12.82
C PRO A 96 6.99 5.91 13.98
N LEU A 97 6.28 4.89 14.46
CA LEU A 97 5.31 4.97 15.56
C LEU A 97 4.09 5.89 15.31
N THR A 98 3.97 6.53 14.13
CA THR A 98 2.77 7.28 13.77
C THR A 98 1.56 6.35 13.72
N LYS A 99 0.50 6.73 14.43
CA LYS A 99 -0.83 6.12 14.32
C LYS A 99 -1.60 6.76 13.17
N PHE A 100 -2.43 6.00 12.49
CA PHE A 100 -3.31 6.50 11.44
C PHE A 100 -4.50 5.56 11.22
N ASN A 101 -5.55 6.07 10.59
CA ASN A 101 -6.63 5.25 10.05
C ASN A 101 -6.43 5.11 8.54
N LEU A 102 -6.63 3.93 7.99
CA LEU A 102 -6.61 3.71 6.55
C LEU A 102 -8.02 3.89 5.99
N ILE A 103 -8.19 4.92 5.18
CA ILE A 103 -9.37 5.14 4.36
C ILE A 103 -9.16 4.44 3.03
N TYR A 104 -9.98 3.44 2.73
CA TYR A 104 -9.88 2.67 1.50
C TYR A 104 -11.20 2.72 0.71
N THR A 105 -11.08 2.61 -0.60
CA THR A 105 -12.20 2.66 -1.54
C THR A 105 -12.12 1.51 -2.51
N TRP A 106 -13.28 0.96 -2.86
CA TRP A 106 -13.44 -0.05 -3.90
C TRP A 106 -14.70 0.24 -4.70
N SER A 107 -14.80 -0.34 -5.89
CA SER A 107 -16.00 -0.26 -6.72
C SER A 107 -16.51 -1.66 -7.01
N GLU A 108 -17.83 -1.82 -6.94
CA GLU A 108 -18.55 -3.04 -7.26
C GLU A 108 -19.87 -2.64 -7.94
N ASN A 109 -20.26 -3.32 -9.02
CA ASN A 109 -21.48 -3.03 -9.77
C ASN A 109 -21.63 -1.55 -10.20
N GLY A 110 -20.51 -0.90 -10.53
CA GLY A 110 -20.48 0.51 -10.94
C GLY A 110 -20.66 1.52 -9.80
N GLN A 111 -20.82 1.06 -8.55
CA GLN A 111 -20.89 1.91 -7.37
C GLN A 111 -19.56 1.90 -6.63
N THR A 112 -19.11 3.09 -6.22
CA THR A 112 -17.90 3.24 -5.39
C THR A 112 -18.28 3.30 -3.92
N TYR A 113 -17.61 2.48 -3.13
CA TYR A 113 -17.73 2.39 -1.70
C TYR A 113 -16.46 2.93 -1.03
N LYS A 114 -16.63 3.40 0.20
CA LYS A 114 -15.57 3.93 1.05
C LYS A 114 -15.75 3.34 2.43
N ASN A 115 -14.65 2.88 3.03
CA ASN A 115 -14.64 2.44 4.42
C ASN A 115 -13.30 2.80 5.06
N GLN A 116 -13.20 2.57 6.37
CA GLN A 116 -12.05 2.92 7.18
C GLN A 116 -11.61 1.74 8.05
N MET A 117 -10.30 1.57 8.17
CA MET A 117 -9.67 0.69 9.15
C MET A 117 -8.95 1.55 10.19
N ASP A 118 -9.35 1.42 11.44
CA ASP A 118 -8.88 2.28 12.52
C ASP A 118 -7.61 1.76 13.21
N GLY A 119 -6.79 2.69 13.70
CA GLY A 119 -5.76 2.39 14.69
C GLY A 119 -4.53 1.63 14.16
N LEU A 120 -4.24 1.73 12.86
CA LEU A 120 -2.97 1.26 12.31
C LEU A 120 -1.81 2.07 12.90
N GLN A 121 -0.64 1.45 13.04
CA GLN A 121 0.54 2.10 13.57
C GLN A 121 1.78 1.70 12.78
N CYS A 122 2.60 2.68 12.44
CA CYS A 122 3.90 2.46 11.82
C CYS A 122 4.85 1.74 12.77
N ALA A 123 5.63 0.81 12.23
CA ALA A 123 6.64 0.10 12.99
C ALA A 123 7.66 1.08 13.61
N PRO A 124 8.28 0.73 14.75
CA PRO A 124 9.44 1.47 15.25
C PRO A 124 10.61 1.36 14.25
N ASN A 125 11.59 2.25 14.38
CA ASN A 125 12.87 2.08 13.68
C ASN A 125 13.50 0.73 14.07
N SER A 126 13.93 -0.03 13.07
CA SER A 126 14.66 -1.29 13.20
C SER A 126 16.14 -1.08 13.01
#